data_AF-A0A257AUG5-F1
#
_entry.id   AF-A0A257AUG5-F1
#
_cell.length_a   1.000
_cell.length_b   1.000
_cell.length_c   1.000
_cell.angle_alpha   90.00
_cell.angle_beta   90.00
_cell.angle_gamma   90.00
#
_symmetry.space_group_name_H-M   'P 1'
#
loop_
_entity.id
_entity.type
_entity.pdbx_description
1 polymer ?
#
loop_
_entity_poly.entity_id
_entity_poly.type
_entity_poly.pdbx_seq_one_letter_code
_entity_poly.pdbx_strand_id
1 'polypeptide(L)'
;LADLEPPFHAIVSNPPYIRDDEYAGLMPEVRDFEPREALTAGSDGLDVVRMILAGAPPLLEPDGFTLLEIGCGQGKAVAQMAAAAGFRDAQILQDFAGLDRYALLTR
;
A
#
# COMPACT_ATOMS: atom_id res chain seq x y z
N LEU A 1 14.72 -7.90 -1.85
CA LEU A 1 14.16 -8.91 -0.91
C LEU A 1 15.09 -10.13 -0.72
N ALA A 2 16.18 -10.29 -1.48
CA ALA A 2 17.04 -11.48 -1.43
C ALA A 2 17.87 -11.64 -0.13
N ASP A 3 18.10 -10.56 0.61
CA ASP A 3 18.87 -10.56 1.87
C ASP A 3 17.99 -10.59 3.13
N LEU A 4 16.70 -10.89 2.98
CA LEU A 4 15.75 -11.00 4.09
C LEU A 4 15.79 -12.43 4.67
N GLU A 5 15.55 -12.54 5.98
CA GLU A 5 15.36 -13.82 6.68
C GLU A 5 13.88 -14.02 7.04
N PRO A 6 12.99 -14.36 6.08
CA PRO A 6 11.60 -14.71 6.36
C PRO A 6 11.49 -16.03 7.14
N PRO A 7 10.32 -16.31 7.77
CA PRO A 7 9.08 -15.55 7.64
C PRO A 7 8.96 -14.38 8.65
N PHE A 8 8.18 -13.37 8.27
CA PHE A 8 7.88 -12.20 9.10
C PHE A 8 6.47 -12.30 9.68
N HIS A 9 6.30 -11.80 10.90
CA HIS A 9 4.97 -11.65 11.50
C HIS A 9 4.18 -10.48 10.88
N ALA A 10 4.88 -9.43 10.44
CA ALA A 10 4.26 -8.24 9.88
C ALA A 10 5.11 -7.64 8.77
N ILE A 11 4.45 -7.19 7.70
CA ILE A 11 5.02 -6.31 6.67
C ILE A 11 4.21 -5.01 6.71
N VAL A 12 4.87 -3.89 7.02
CA VAL A 12 4.20 -2.59 7.16
C VAL A 12 4.84 -1.60 6.20
N SER A 13 4.02 -0.82 5.51
CA SER A 13 4.52 0.21 4.60
C SER A 13 3.55 1.39 4.48
N ASN A 14 4.12 2.58 4.37
CA ASN A 14 3.43 3.74 3.80
C ASN A 14 4.03 3.98 2.41
N PRO A 15 3.56 3.25 1.37
CA PRO A 15 4.07 3.42 0.02
C PRO A 15 3.54 4.70 -0.62
N PRO A 16 4.21 5.25 -1.65
CA PRO A 16 3.60 6.26 -2.51
C PRO A 16 2.28 5.74 -3.09
N TYR A 17 1.28 6.61 -3.15
CA TYR A 17 -0.06 6.28 -3.64
C TYR A 17 -0.69 7.37 -4.52
N ILE A 18 0.03 8.46 -4.78
CA ILE A 18 -0.49 9.58 -5.58
C ILE A 18 -0.38 9.22 -7.07
N ARG A 19 -1.40 9.55 -7.87
CA ARG A 19 -1.34 9.36 -9.32
C ARG A 19 -0.38 10.36 -9.95
N ASP A 20 0.28 9.98 -11.04
CA ASP A 20 1.17 10.87 -11.78
C ASP A 20 0.48 12.18 -12.24
N ASP A 21 -0.81 12.13 -12.56
CA ASP A 21 -1.59 13.28 -13.01
C ASP A 21 -1.96 14.26 -11.88
N GLU A 22 -1.93 13.81 -10.62
CA GLU A 22 -2.22 14.63 -9.44
C GLU A 22 -0.99 15.42 -8.96
N TYR A 23 0.22 15.00 -9.35
CA TYR A 23 1.48 15.56 -8.83
C TYR A 23 1.58 17.08 -8.97
N ALA A 24 1.17 17.61 -10.13
CA ALA A 24 1.25 19.05 -10.40
C ALA A 24 0.34 19.88 -9.48
N GLY A 25 -0.75 19.28 -9.00
CA GLY A 25 -1.77 19.90 -8.12
C GLY A 25 -1.50 19.74 -6.62
N LEU A 26 -0.39 19.10 -6.24
CA LEU A 26 0.00 18.98 -4.83
C LEU A 26 0.34 20.35 -4.24
N MET A 27 0.21 20.44 -2.91
CA MET A 27 0.65 21.61 -2.16
C MET A 27 2.12 21.91 -2.48
N PRO A 28 2.51 23.17 -2.74
CA PRO A 28 3.89 23.52 -3.10
C PRO A 28 4.90 22.98 -2.10
N GLU A 29 4.58 22.99 -0.81
CA GLU A 29 5.43 22.48 0.26
C GLU A 29 5.72 20.98 0.12
N VAL A 30 4.74 20.19 -0.33
CA VAL A 30 4.93 18.74 -0.56
C VAL A 30 5.66 18.53 -1.89
N ARG A 31 5.16 19.17 -2.96
CA ARG A 31 5.67 18.98 -4.32
C ARG A 31 7.13 19.42 -4.49
N ASP A 32 7.52 20.50 -3.80
CA ASP A 32 8.80 21.15 -4.01
C ASP A 32 9.86 20.70 -2.98
N PHE A 33 9.45 20.05 -1.88
CA PHE A 33 10.38 19.59 -0.82
C PHE A 33 10.39 18.08 -0.56
N GLU A 34 9.39 17.31 -1.02
CA GLU A 34 9.43 15.85 -0.96
C GLU A 34 9.91 15.24 -2.30
N PRO A 35 10.71 14.16 -2.28
CA PRO A 35 11.10 13.47 -3.50
C PRO A 35 9.86 12.92 -4.22
N ARG A 36 9.76 13.15 -5.53
CA ARG A 36 8.63 12.63 -6.33
C ARG A 36 8.43 11.11 -6.20
N GLU A 37 9.52 10.36 -6.11
CA GLU A 37 9.50 8.89 -5.94
C GLU A 37 8.85 8.45 -4.62
N ALA A 38 8.83 9.30 -3.60
CA ALA A 38 8.14 9.06 -2.34
C ALA A 38 6.63 9.40 -2.41
N LEU A 39 6.19 10.05 -3.49
CA LEU A 39 4.83 10.57 -3.64
C LEU A 39 4.02 9.75 -4.66
N THR A 40 4.55 9.58 -5.87
CA THR A 40 3.79 9.06 -7.02
C THR A 40 3.98 7.57 -7.24
N ALA A 41 2.90 6.86 -7.59
CA ALA A 41 2.90 5.43 -7.87
C ALA A 41 2.15 5.06 -9.15
N GLY A 42 2.54 5.69 -10.27
CA GLY A 42 2.02 5.42 -11.60
C GLY A 42 0.68 6.09 -11.89
N SER A 43 0.00 5.61 -12.93
CA SER A 43 -1.20 6.26 -13.48
C SER A 43 -2.44 6.14 -12.59
N ASP A 44 -2.55 5.09 -11.79
CA ASP A 44 -3.66 4.86 -10.85
C ASP A 44 -3.22 4.93 -9.37
N GLY A 45 -1.94 5.22 -9.13
CA GLY A 45 -1.37 5.33 -7.78
C GLY A 45 -1.20 3.99 -7.07
N LEU A 46 -1.24 2.86 -7.80
CA LEU A 46 -1.24 1.52 -7.22
C LEU A 46 -0.01 0.67 -7.62
N ASP A 47 0.98 1.20 -8.34
CA ASP A 47 2.11 0.41 -8.83
C ASP A 47 2.94 -0.20 -7.69
N VAL A 48 3.26 0.60 -6.67
CA VAL A 48 4.03 0.11 -5.52
C VAL A 48 3.20 -0.84 -4.67
N VAL A 49 1.90 -0.58 -4.50
CA VAL A 49 0.98 -1.50 -3.82
C VAL A 49 0.94 -2.85 -4.55
N ARG A 50 0.80 -2.87 -5.88
CA ARG A 50 0.84 -4.11 -6.69
C ARG A 50 2.12 -4.90 -6.46
N MET A 51 3.26 -4.23 -6.43
CA MET A 51 4.55 -4.87 -6.18
C MET A 51 4.60 -5.52 -4.78
N ILE A 52 4.12 -4.81 -3.75
CA ILE A 52 4.08 -5.34 -2.38
C ILE A 52 3.15 -6.54 -2.30
N LEU A 53 1.94 -6.44 -2.83
CA LEU A 53 0.94 -7.52 -2.77
C LEU A 53 1.44 -8.80 -3.46
N ALA A 54 2.15 -8.68 -4.58
CA ALA A 54 2.72 -9.82 -5.27
C ALA A 54 3.88 -10.48 -4.51
N GLY A 55 4.66 -9.70 -3.74
CA GLY A 55 5.87 -10.19 -3.06
C GLY A 55 5.69 -10.57 -1.59
N ALA A 56 4.67 -10.05 -0.91
CA ALA A 56 4.47 -10.21 0.53
C ALA A 56 4.05 -11.64 0.98
N PRO A 57 3.11 -12.34 0.31
CA PRO A 57 2.63 -13.65 0.78
C PRO A 57 3.71 -14.68 1.08
N PRO A 58 4.75 -14.91 0.25
CA PRO A 58 5.79 -15.89 0.55
C PRO A 58 6.70 -15.47 1.73
N LEU A 59 6.70 -14.20 2.12
CA LEU A 59 7.54 -13.67 3.19
C LEU A 59 6.86 -13.65 4.57
N LEU A 60 5.56 -13.90 4.65
CA LEU A 60 4.80 -13.84 5.90
C LEU A 60 4.76 -15.19 6.62
N GLU A 61 4.56 -15.21 7.93
CA GLU A 61 4.12 -16.41 8.66
C GLU A 61 2.65 -16.74 8.34
N PRO A 62 2.16 -17.98 8.58
CA PRO A 62 0.75 -18.35 8.35
C PRO A 62 -0.28 -17.43 9.03
N ASP A 63 0.06 -16.87 10.18
CA ASP A 63 -0.78 -15.91 10.93
C ASP A 63 -0.25 -14.48 10.86
N GLY A 64 0.69 -14.22 9.94
CA GLY A 64 1.24 -12.89 9.69
C GLY A 64 0.31 -12.01 8.86
N PHE A 65 0.60 -10.71 8.86
CA PHE A 65 -0.21 -9.72 8.13
C PHE A 65 0.63 -8.69 7.37
N THR A 66 0.02 -8.07 6.36
CA THR A 66 0.52 -6.85 5.72
C THR A 66 -0.39 -5.68 6.09
N LEU A 67 0.19 -4.55 6.49
CA LEU A 67 -0.53 -3.30 6.75
C LEU A 67 0.02 -2.19 5.84
N LEU A 68 -0.81 -1.68 4.96
CA LEU A 68 -0.44 -0.62 4.01
C LEU A 68 -1.23 0.64 4.30
N GLU A 69 -0.57 1.80 4.33
CA GLU A 69 -1.26 3.06 4.10
C GLU A 69 -1.67 3.16 2.62
N ILE A 70 -2.86 3.68 2.37
CA ILE A 70 -3.47 3.82 1.05
C ILE A 70 -4.14 5.19 0.89
N GLY A 71 -4.38 5.61 -0.35
CA GLY A 71 -5.24 6.74 -0.65
C GLY A 71 -6.72 6.45 -0.33
N CYS A 72 -7.48 7.47 0.07
CA CYS A 72 -8.87 7.31 0.53
C CYS A 72 -9.87 6.82 -0.53
N GLY A 73 -9.50 6.81 -1.81
CA GLY A 73 -10.30 6.22 -2.89
C GLY A 73 -9.86 4.81 -3.31
N GLN A 74 -8.79 4.27 -2.72
CA GLN A 74 -8.12 3.07 -3.21
C GLN A 74 -8.56 1.78 -2.51
N GLY A 75 -9.28 1.84 -1.39
CA GLY A 75 -9.58 0.69 -0.54
C GLY A 75 -10.19 -0.50 -1.29
N LYS A 76 -11.19 -0.24 -2.13
CA LYS A 76 -11.83 -1.28 -2.95
C LYS A 76 -10.86 -1.96 -3.93
N ALA A 77 -10.03 -1.17 -4.62
CA ALA A 77 -9.07 -1.71 -5.58
C ALA A 77 -7.99 -2.54 -4.88
N VAL A 78 -7.49 -2.07 -3.72
CA VAL A 78 -6.50 -2.79 -2.93
C VAL A 78 -7.05 -4.11 -2.40
N ALA A 79 -8.29 -4.13 -1.89
CA ALA A 79 -8.93 -5.37 -1.44
C ALA A 79 -9.07 -6.41 -2.57
N GLN A 80 -9.46 -5.97 -3.77
CA GLN A 80 -9.55 -6.84 -4.95
C GLN A 80 -8.19 -7.41 -5.36
N MET A 81 -7.14 -6.58 -5.37
CA MET A 81 -5.79 -7.03 -5.68
C MET A 81 -5.23 -7.96 -4.62
N ALA A 82 -5.53 -7.72 -3.34
CA ALA A 82 -5.09 -8.58 -2.24
C ALA A 82 -5.69 -9.99 -2.35
N ALA A 83 -6.98 -10.10 -2.67
CA ALA A 83 -7.63 -11.38 -2.92
C ALA A 83 -6.99 -12.12 -4.10
N ALA A 84 -6.68 -11.41 -5.19
CA ALA A 84 -5.99 -12.00 -6.35
C ALA A 84 -4.54 -12.42 -6.04
N ALA A 85 -3.89 -11.76 -5.08
CA ALA A 85 -2.54 -12.07 -4.63
C ALA A 85 -2.48 -13.21 -3.58
N GLY A 86 -3.62 -13.73 -3.13
CA GLY A 86 -3.69 -14.89 -2.24
C GLY A 86 -3.75 -14.57 -0.74
N PHE A 87 -4.05 -13.32 -0.36
CA PHE A 87 -4.42 -13.00 1.02
C PHE A 87 -5.80 -13.58 1.37
N ARG A 88 -5.97 -14.08 2.59
CA ARG A 88 -7.24 -14.66 3.08
C ARG A 88 -8.30 -13.61 3.38
N ASP A 89 -7.91 -12.48 3.96
CA ASP A 89 -8.81 -11.38 4.31
C ASP A 89 -8.18 -10.02 4.00
N ALA A 90 -9.03 -9.03 3.73
CA ALA A 90 -8.64 -7.65 3.47
C ALA A 90 -9.62 -6.70 4.16
N GLN A 91 -9.15 -6.02 5.20
CA GLN A 91 -9.92 -5.02 5.94
C GLN A 91 -9.43 -3.63 5.60
N ILE A 92 -10.37 -2.76 5.23
CA ILE A 92 -10.09 -1.33 5.02
C ILE A 92 -10.47 -0.58 6.29
N LEU A 93 -9.47 0.02 6.92
CA LEU A 93 -9.60 0.75 8.17
C LEU A 93 -9.53 2.25 7.89
N GLN A 94 -10.37 2.99 8.60
CA GLN A 94 -10.45 4.44 8.48
C GLN A 94 -9.51 5.12 9.46
N ASP A 95 -8.99 6.28 9.07
CA ASP A 95 -8.29 7.20 9.97
C ASP A 95 -9.29 7.97 10.87
N PHE A 96 -8.76 8.85 11.72
CA PHE A 96 -9.60 9.68 12.61
C PHE A 96 -10.47 10.70 11.88
N ALA A 97 -10.25 10.95 10.59
CA ALA A 97 -11.11 11.78 9.75
C ALA A 97 -12.25 10.97 9.10
N GLY A 98 -12.32 9.65 9.34
CA GLY A 98 -13.33 8.78 8.76
C GLY A 98 -13.07 8.46 7.29
N LEU A 99 -11.84 8.65 6.82
CA LEU A 99 -11.43 8.31 5.45
C LEU A 99 -10.72 6.97 5.45
N ASP A 100 -10.96 6.16 4.41
CA ASP A 100 -10.16 4.96 4.16
C ASP A 100 -8.68 5.34 4.16
N ARG A 101 -7.87 4.63 4.96
CA ARG A 101 -6.46 4.96 5.11
C ARG A 101 -5.55 3.76 5.19
N TYR A 102 -6.02 2.66 5.76
CA TYR A 102 -5.20 1.47 5.93
C TYR A 102 -5.85 0.24 5.32
N ALA A 103 -5.04 -0.59 4.67
CA ALA A 103 -5.42 -1.93 4.26
C ALA A 103 -4.69 -2.95 5.15
N LEU A 104 -5.43 -3.67 5.99
CA LEU A 104 -4.94 -4.78 6.80
C LEU A 104 -5.25 -6.09 6.07
N LEU A 105 -4.21 -6.82 5.69
CA LEU A 105 -4.29 -8.01 4.84
C LEU A 105 -3.70 -9.20 5.58
N THR A 106 -4.47 -10.26 5.79
CA THR A 106 -3.99 -11.47 6.47
C THR A 106 -3.63 -12.56 5.46
N ARG A 107 -2.48 -13.22 5.68
CA ARG A 107 -2.10 -14.41 4.90
C ARG A 107 -3.11 -15.52 5.11
#